data_AF-A0A6D2JBT9-F1
#
_entry.id   AF-A0A6D2JBT9-F1
#
_cell.length_a   1.000
_cell.length_b   1.000
_cell.length_c   1.000
_cell.angle_alpha   90.00
_cell.angle_beta   90.00
_cell.angle_gamma   90.00
#
_symmetry.space_group_name_H-M   'P 1'
#
loop_
_entity.id
_entity.type
_entity.pdbx_description
1 polymer ?
#
loop_
_entity_poly.entity_id
_entity_poly.type
_entity_poly.pdbx_seq_one_letter_code
_entity_poly.pdbx_strand_id
1 'polypeptide(L)'
;MAFLGLSRVSRRLLKSSVSATPSSFSVLQSQQHIHSSKHVTTAHYINPLPKCTSWNHNYEVWSKGTELHQQRFLGVGWNYRLVSGMSSSSSPEGSPKKDDEEKSGVGVKEASWIDLYLPEEVRGYAKLARLDKPIGTWLLAWPCMWSIALAADPGGLPSFKMMGLFGCGALLLRGAGCTINDLLDQDIDTKVDRTRLRPIASGLLTPFQGLQFLGVQLLLGLGILLQLNNYSKVLGASSLFLVFSYPLMKRFTFWPQAFLGLTINWGALLGWTAVKGSLEPTIVLPLYLSGVCWTLVYDTIYAHQDKDDDVKVGVKSTALRFGENTKLWLTGFGTASMGFLALSGLSADLGWQYYASLAAASGQLGWQIGTADLSSRDDCSRKFVSNKWFGAIIFSGVVLGRTFQ
;
A
#
# COMPACT_ATOMS: atom_id res chain seq x y z
N MET A 1 19.01 -22.51 4.73
CA MET A 1 19.73 -21.87 5.86
C MET A 1 20.39 -20.58 5.39
N ALA A 2 19.75 -19.42 5.54
CA ALA A 2 20.30 -18.14 5.06
C ALA A 2 19.74 -16.90 5.81
N PHE A 3 19.55 -16.99 7.13
CA PHE A 3 18.80 -15.98 7.91
C PHE A 3 19.51 -15.38 9.15
N LEU A 4 20.82 -15.58 9.30
CA LEU A 4 21.58 -15.10 10.49
C LEU A 4 22.71 -14.10 10.18
N GLY A 5 22.87 -13.65 8.93
CA GLY A 5 24.04 -12.86 8.51
C GLY A 5 24.01 -11.34 8.77
N LEU A 6 22.83 -10.72 8.93
CA LEU A 6 22.69 -9.26 8.73
C LEU A 6 22.63 -8.38 10.01
N SER A 7 22.68 -8.96 11.22
CA SER A 7 22.40 -8.21 12.47
C SER A 7 23.58 -7.40 13.07
N ARG A 8 24.77 -7.40 12.44
CA ARG A 8 26.01 -6.81 12.99
C ARG A 8 26.67 -5.69 12.18
N VAL A 9 26.36 -5.52 10.90
CA VAL A 9 27.06 -4.51 10.05
C VAL A 9 26.49 -3.09 10.25
N SER A 10 25.19 -2.95 10.49
CA SER A 10 24.54 -1.63 10.62
C SER A 10 24.84 -0.89 11.94
N ARG A 11 25.58 -1.49 12.88
CA ARG A 11 25.90 -0.91 14.21
C ARG A 11 27.31 -0.31 14.32
N ARG A 12 28.06 -0.16 13.22
CA ARG A 12 29.47 0.30 13.22
C ARG A 12 29.74 1.67 12.60
N LEU A 13 28.71 2.47 12.31
CA LEU A 13 28.86 3.83 11.75
C LEU A 13 28.32 4.95 12.66
N LEU A 14 28.24 4.70 13.97
CA LEU A 14 27.96 5.69 15.00
C LEU A 14 28.97 5.51 16.14
N LYS A 15 29.70 6.60 16.47
CA LYS A 15 30.99 6.64 17.20
C LYS A 15 32.17 6.16 16.33
N SER A 16 33.32 6.86 16.25
CA SER A 16 33.82 7.97 17.07
C SER A 16 34.76 8.89 16.29
N SER A 17 34.84 10.17 16.69
CA SER A 17 36.05 10.99 16.55
C SER A 17 36.64 11.27 17.94
N VAL A 18 37.88 11.78 17.94
CA VAL A 18 38.73 12.16 19.09
C VAL A 18 39.51 11.00 19.75
N SER A 19 40.80 11.28 19.93
CA SER A 19 41.90 10.40 20.31
C SER A 19 42.41 10.69 21.73
N ALA A 20 42.89 9.66 22.45
CA ALA A 20 44.03 9.76 23.38
C ALA A 20 44.54 8.37 23.81
N THR A 21 45.86 8.23 23.89
CA THR A 21 46.64 7.19 24.62
C THR A 21 47.61 7.93 25.56
N PRO A 22 48.37 7.28 26.49
CA PRO A 22 48.45 5.86 26.88
C PRO A 22 47.82 5.67 28.30
N SER A 23 48.20 4.81 29.26
CA SER A 23 49.29 3.82 29.43
C SER A 23 48.97 2.72 30.47
N SER A 24 49.62 1.57 30.30
CA SER A 24 50.16 0.59 31.27
C SER A 24 49.79 0.70 32.77
N PHE A 25 49.24 -0.38 33.34
CA PHE A 25 49.98 -1.34 34.21
C PHE A 25 49.11 -2.59 34.53
N SER A 26 49.63 -3.55 35.30
CA SER A 26 49.27 -4.97 35.21
C SER A 26 49.11 -5.72 36.56
N VAL A 27 48.47 -6.91 36.48
CA VAL A 27 48.73 -8.15 37.28
C VAL A 27 48.02 -8.40 38.64
N LEU A 28 47.82 -9.71 38.91
CA LEU A 28 47.26 -10.47 40.06
C LEU A 28 45.70 -10.63 40.12
N GLN A 29 45.09 -11.83 39.95
CA GLN A 29 45.05 -13.11 40.73
C GLN A 29 44.27 -12.93 42.08
N SER A 30 43.35 -13.80 42.55
CA SER A 30 43.06 -15.23 42.30
C SER A 30 41.58 -15.67 42.62
N GLN A 31 41.23 -16.90 42.22
CA GLN A 31 40.23 -17.90 42.75
C GLN A 31 39.04 -17.46 43.65
N GLN A 32 37.77 -17.73 43.30
CA GLN A 32 36.98 -19.00 43.41
C GLN A 32 36.59 -19.45 44.85
N HIS A 33 35.30 -19.31 45.24
CA HIS A 33 34.34 -20.42 45.49
C HIS A 33 32.99 -19.99 46.14
N ILE A 34 31.87 -20.44 45.54
CA ILE A 34 30.60 -20.95 46.12
C ILE A 34 30.06 -20.36 47.46
N HIS A 35 28.89 -19.70 47.43
CA HIS A 35 27.61 -20.33 47.85
C HIS A 35 26.36 -19.55 47.39
N SER A 36 25.23 -20.26 47.27
CA SER A 36 23.97 -19.80 46.67
C SER A 36 22.91 -19.32 47.67
N SER A 37 21.95 -18.55 47.15
CA SER A 37 20.61 -18.25 47.67
C SER A 37 20.45 -17.17 48.76
N LYS A 38 19.81 -16.07 48.38
CA LYS A 38 18.99 -15.22 49.25
C LYS A 38 17.58 -15.15 48.68
N HIS A 39 16.57 -15.42 49.51
CA HIS A 39 15.21 -14.94 49.26
C HIS A 39 15.20 -13.41 49.28
N VAL A 40 14.54 -12.77 48.30
CA VAL A 40 13.99 -11.42 48.47
C VAL A 40 12.61 -11.36 47.82
N THR A 41 11.67 -10.83 48.59
CA THR A 41 10.25 -10.68 48.29
C THR A 41 9.97 -9.48 47.36
N THR A 42 8.81 -9.54 46.72
CA THR A 42 8.10 -8.48 45.97
C THR A 42 8.41 -7.03 46.35
N ALA A 43 8.62 -6.17 45.34
CA ALA A 43 8.34 -4.73 45.44
C ALA A 43 7.90 -4.17 44.07
N HIS A 44 6.66 -3.71 43.98
CA HIS A 44 6.25 -2.80 42.91
C HIS A 44 6.97 -1.46 43.10
N TYR A 45 7.56 -0.91 42.04
CA TYR A 45 7.90 0.51 42.00
C TYR A 45 7.45 1.13 40.67
N ILE A 46 6.40 1.95 40.78
CA ILE A 46 6.02 2.95 39.78
C ILE A 46 7.09 4.04 39.83
N ASN A 47 7.53 4.55 38.69
CA ASN A 47 8.38 5.74 38.62
C ASN A 47 7.82 6.73 37.56
N PRO A 48 7.84 8.05 37.82
CA PRO A 48 6.97 9.00 37.11
C PRO A 48 7.58 9.56 35.82
N LEU A 49 6.71 9.97 34.91
CA LEU A 49 7.05 10.78 33.73
C LEU A 49 7.34 12.24 34.15
N PRO A 50 8.44 12.87 33.68
CA PRO A 50 8.65 14.30 33.84
C PRO A 50 7.81 15.11 32.84
N LYS A 51 7.16 16.17 33.32
CA LYS A 51 6.52 17.18 32.46
C LYS A 51 7.60 17.97 31.71
N CYS A 52 7.47 18.11 30.39
CA CYS A 52 8.31 19.03 29.61
C CYS A 52 7.59 20.37 29.42
N THR A 53 8.30 21.47 29.60
CA THR A 53 7.77 22.84 29.61
C THR A 53 7.70 23.47 28.23
N SER A 54 6.83 24.47 28.12
CA SER A 54 6.56 25.27 26.90
C SER A 54 7.80 25.91 26.28
N TRP A 55 7.87 25.92 24.95
CA TRP A 55 8.71 26.82 24.17
C TRP A 55 7.89 27.54 23.10
N ASN A 56 7.53 28.80 23.40
CA ASN A 56 7.19 29.78 22.36
C ASN A 56 8.49 30.36 21.82
N HIS A 57 8.66 30.44 20.50
CA HIS A 57 9.49 31.47 19.87
C HIS A 57 8.93 31.84 18.48
N ASN A 58 8.86 33.14 18.22
CA ASN A 58 8.30 33.71 17.00
C ASN A 58 9.30 33.62 15.84
N TYR A 59 8.80 33.39 14.63
CA TYR A 59 9.43 33.85 13.39
C TYR A 59 8.36 34.30 12.41
N GLU A 60 8.14 35.62 12.34
CA GLU A 60 7.45 36.27 11.24
C GLU A 60 8.45 36.68 10.14
N VAL A 61 7.90 37.12 9.00
CA VAL A 61 8.55 37.85 7.89
C VAL A 61 9.38 37.03 6.90
N TRP A 62 8.72 36.64 5.81
CA TRP A 62 9.05 37.25 4.51
C TRP A 62 7.77 37.51 3.70
N SER A 63 7.68 38.65 3.02
CA SER A 63 6.42 39.20 2.50
C SER A 63 6.42 39.44 0.99
N LYS A 64 5.25 39.15 0.40
CA LYS A 64 4.57 39.78 -0.75
C LYS A 64 5.38 40.41 -1.91
N GLY A 65 5.02 39.97 -3.12
CA GLY A 65 5.11 40.68 -4.40
C GLY A 65 4.93 39.68 -5.56
N THR A 66 4.08 39.87 -6.57
CA THR A 66 3.27 41.02 -7.02
C THR A 66 1.99 40.54 -7.74
N GLU A 67 0.98 41.41 -7.83
CA GLU A 67 -0.25 41.21 -8.62
C GLU A 67 -0.13 41.79 -10.05
N LEU A 68 -0.93 41.29 -11.01
CA LEU A 68 -1.91 42.03 -11.86
C LEU A 68 -2.08 41.49 -13.31
N HIS A 69 -3.36 41.31 -13.71
CA HIS A 69 -3.95 41.21 -15.08
C HIS A 69 -3.44 40.10 -16.03
N GLN A 70 -4.24 39.53 -16.95
CA GLN A 70 -5.30 40.12 -17.79
C GLN A 70 -6.54 39.21 -18.02
N GLN A 71 -7.50 39.65 -18.84
CA GLN A 71 -8.93 39.31 -18.76
C GLN A 71 -9.45 38.20 -19.71
N ARG A 72 -10.62 37.64 -19.32
CA ARG A 72 -11.78 37.11 -20.10
C ARG A 72 -11.60 36.82 -21.61
N PHE A 73 -12.18 35.70 -22.08
CA PHE A 73 -13.36 35.69 -22.98
C PHE A 73 -14.01 34.28 -23.05
N LEU A 74 -15.36 34.23 -22.99
CA LEU A 74 -16.35 33.16 -23.33
C LEU A 74 -16.00 31.64 -23.25
N GLY A 75 -16.88 30.72 -22.81
CA GLY A 75 -18.27 30.86 -22.38
C GLY A 75 -19.21 29.77 -22.92
N VAL A 76 -19.30 28.60 -22.27
CA VAL A 76 -20.45 27.67 -22.36
C VAL A 76 -20.67 27.08 -20.97
N GLY A 77 -21.85 27.30 -20.38
CA GLY A 77 -22.15 26.90 -19.00
C GLY A 77 -23.20 25.79 -18.92
N TRP A 78 -23.09 24.92 -17.92
CA TRP A 78 -24.15 24.02 -17.48
C TRP A 78 -24.35 24.22 -15.97
N ASN A 79 -25.47 24.83 -15.60
CA ASN A 79 -25.86 25.08 -14.21
C ASN A 79 -26.83 24.00 -13.72
N TYR A 80 -26.66 23.54 -12.48
CA TYR A 80 -27.77 23.02 -11.68
C TYR A 80 -27.58 23.39 -10.20
N ARG A 81 -28.54 24.15 -9.66
CA ARG A 81 -28.72 24.39 -8.22
C ARG A 81 -30.17 24.85 -8.00
N LEU A 82 -30.67 24.65 -6.76
CA LEU A 82 -32.06 24.77 -6.29
C LEU A 82 -32.84 23.48 -6.59
N VAL A 83 -33.61 22.92 -5.66
CA VAL A 83 -34.42 23.59 -4.61
C VAL A 83 -33.99 23.30 -3.18
N SER A 84 -34.08 24.31 -2.31
CA SER A 84 -34.13 24.19 -0.85
C SER A 84 -35.35 24.96 -0.32
N GLY A 85 -36.28 24.27 0.35
CA GLY A 85 -37.46 24.88 0.97
C GLY A 85 -37.18 25.43 2.38
N MET A 86 -37.78 26.58 2.71
CA MET A 86 -37.57 27.31 3.96
C MET A 86 -38.57 26.90 5.04
N SER A 87 -38.20 27.08 6.31
CA SER A 87 -39.12 27.44 7.40
C SER A 87 -38.33 28.08 8.55
N SER A 88 -38.90 29.10 9.19
CA SER A 88 -38.22 30.01 10.10
C SER A 88 -39.11 30.47 11.26
N SER A 89 -38.58 30.49 12.48
CA SER A 89 -39.12 31.20 13.66
C SER A 89 -37.97 31.30 14.69
N SER A 90 -37.34 32.47 14.89
CA SER A 90 -37.70 33.58 15.80
C SER A 90 -37.14 33.42 17.24
N SER A 91 -36.25 34.34 17.63
CA SER A 91 -35.52 34.42 18.91
C SER A 91 -36.41 34.86 20.11
N PRO A 92 -35.89 34.86 21.37
CA PRO A 92 -35.09 36.00 21.86
C PRO A 92 -33.87 35.62 22.75
N GLU A 93 -33.19 36.66 23.27
CA GLU A 93 -31.87 36.66 23.91
C GLU A 93 -31.82 36.08 25.35
N GLY A 94 -30.62 35.69 25.80
CA GLY A 94 -30.30 35.46 27.21
C GLY A 94 -28.97 34.74 27.42
N SER A 95 -27.98 35.41 27.99
CA SER A 95 -26.75 34.75 28.50
C SER A 95 -26.91 34.46 30.00
N PRO A 96 -26.29 33.38 30.51
CA PRO A 96 -25.03 33.59 31.22
C PRO A 96 -23.96 32.52 30.97
N LYS A 97 -22.71 32.83 31.37
CA LYS A 97 -21.56 31.92 31.35
C LYS A 97 -21.80 30.67 32.20
N LYS A 98 -21.28 29.52 31.75
CA LYS A 98 -20.86 28.41 32.61
C LYS A 98 -19.76 27.57 31.95
N ASP A 99 -18.58 27.68 32.53
CA ASP A 99 -17.68 26.61 32.98
C ASP A 99 -17.41 25.42 32.04
N ASP A 100 -16.17 25.40 31.54
CA ASP A 100 -15.28 24.25 31.34
C ASP A 100 -15.88 22.83 31.35
N GLU A 101 -16.05 22.25 30.15
CA GLU A 101 -15.81 20.82 29.98
C GLU A 101 -15.11 20.59 28.63
N GLU A 102 -13.77 20.56 28.66
CA GLU A 102 -12.94 20.15 27.53
C GLU A 102 -13.16 18.65 27.29
N LYS A 103 -14.24 18.31 26.57
CA LYS A 103 -14.47 16.98 26.03
C LYS A 103 -13.44 16.70 24.96
N SER A 104 -12.29 16.23 25.43
CA SER A 104 -11.28 15.52 24.64
C SER A 104 -11.99 14.44 23.84
N GLY A 105 -12.25 14.77 22.56
CA GLY A 105 -12.88 13.87 21.61
C GLY A 105 -11.93 12.72 21.31
N VAL A 106 -11.97 11.69 22.16
CA VAL A 106 -11.42 10.37 21.84
C VAL A 106 -12.22 9.89 20.64
N GLY A 107 -11.69 10.16 19.44
CA GLY A 107 -12.35 9.87 18.18
C GLY A 107 -12.75 8.40 18.17
N VAL A 108 -14.06 8.14 18.17
CA VAL A 108 -14.62 6.80 18.14
C VAL A 108 -14.13 6.17 16.85
N LYS A 109 -13.16 5.25 16.96
CA LYS A 109 -12.75 4.43 15.84
C LYS A 109 -13.97 3.65 15.37
N GLU A 110 -14.37 3.85 14.12
CA GLU A 110 -15.34 2.98 13.48
C GLU A 110 -14.88 1.52 13.62
N ALA A 111 -15.74 0.69 14.19
CA ALA A 111 -15.45 -0.72 14.39
C ALA A 111 -15.28 -1.40 13.03
N SER A 112 -14.14 -2.07 12.81
CA SER A 112 -13.96 -2.84 11.59
C SER A 112 -14.93 -4.02 11.57
N TRP A 113 -15.29 -4.51 10.39
CA TRP A 113 -16.00 -5.79 10.27
C TRP A 113 -15.26 -6.94 10.98
N ILE A 114 -13.92 -6.87 11.09
CA ILE A 114 -13.11 -7.79 11.89
C ILE A 114 -13.48 -7.71 13.38
N ASP A 115 -13.70 -6.52 13.92
CA ASP A 115 -14.04 -6.33 15.33
C ASP A 115 -15.48 -6.76 15.65
N LEU A 116 -16.36 -6.73 14.65
CA LEU A 116 -17.77 -7.12 14.77
C LEU A 116 -18.01 -8.63 14.60
N TYR A 117 -17.29 -9.30 13.67
CA TYR A 117 -17.62 -10.66 13.25
C TYR A 117 -16.55 -11.73 13.54
N LEU A 118 -15.30 -11.37 13.83
CA LEU A 118 -14.24 -12.35 14.09
C LEU A 118 -14.05 -12.62 15.61
N PRO A 119 -13.76 -13.87 16.02
CA PRO A 119 -13.27 -14.20 17.36
C PRO A 119 -12.00 -13.42 17.71
N GLU A 120 -11.86 -13.04 18.98
CA GLU A 120 -10.83 -12.08 19.43
C GLU A 120 -9.41 -12.56 19.11
N GLU A 121 -9.18 -13.87 19.20
CA GLU A 121 -7.93 -14.57 18.98
C GLU A 121 -7.41 -14.41 17.55
N VAL A 122 -8.32 -14.30 16.56
CA VAL A 122 -7.97 -14.16 15.14
C VAL A 122 -8.00 -12.70 14.65
N ARG A 123 -8.59 -11.76 15.39
CA ARG A 123 -8.64 -10.33 15.01
C ARG A 123 -7.26 -9.73 14.78
N GLY A 124 -6.30 -10.08 15.64
CA GLY A 124 -4.90 -9.63 15.51
C GLY A 124 -4.28 -10.05 14.17
N TYR A 125 -4.42 -11.32 13.79
CA TYR A 125 -3.88 -11.87 12.55
C TYR A 125 -4.61 -11.34 11.31
N ALA A 126 -5.94 -11.17 11.39
CA ALA A 126 -6.74 -10.58 10.32
C ALA A 126 -6.35 -9.11 10.03
N LYS A 127 -6.11 -8.32 11.09
CA LYS A 127 -5.57 -6.95 10.99
C LYS A 127 -4.11 -6.93 10.51
N LEU A 128 -3.31 -7.93 10.86
CA LEU A 128 -1.93 -8.07 10.39
C LEU A 128 -1.88 -8.33 8.88
N ALA A 129 -2.74 -9.22 8.37
CA ALA A 129 -2.94 -9.48 6.95
C ALA A 129 -3.69 -8.35 6.19
N ARG A 130 -4.13 -7.29 6.89
CA ARG A 130 -4.92 -6.16 6.35
C ARG A 130 -6.24 -6.56 5.68
N LEU A 131 -6.94 -7.54 6.24
CA LEU A 131 -8.27 -7.95 5.73
C LEU A 131 -9.32 -6.82 5.89
N ASP A 132 -9.09 -5.86 6.79
CA ASP A 132 -9.86 -4.61 6.93
C ASP A 132 -9.71 -3.68 5.71
N LYS A 133 -8.61 -3.80 4.97
CA LYS A 133 -8.23 -2.91 3.84
C LYS A 133 -7.97 -3.72 2.56
N PRO A 134 -9.01 -4.36 1.99
CA PRO A 134 -8.87 -5.38 0.93
C PRO A 134 -8.40 -4.82 -0.43
N ILE A 135 -8.28 -3.51 -0.61
CA ILE A 135 -7.85 -2.89 -1.88
C ILE A 135 -6.52 -3.47 -2.38
N GLY A 136 -5.54 -3.71 -1.49
CA GLY A 136 -4.25 -4.30 -1.89
C GLY A 136 -4.36 -5.73 -2.41
N THR A 137 -5.36 -6.50 -1.94
CA THR A 137 -5.67 -7.83 -2.44
C THR A 137 -6.29 -7.75 -3.82
N TRP A 138 -7.24 -6.82 -4.04
CA TRP A 138 -7.84 -6.59 -5.35
C TRP A 138 -6.81 -6.15 -6.40
N LEU A 139 -5.92 -5.23 -6.07
CA LEU A 139 -4.86 -4.76 -6.98
C LEU A 139 -3.89 -5.88 -7.40
N LEU A 140 -3.63 -6.86 -6.52
CA LEU A 140 -2.84 -8.05 -6.85
C LEU A 140 -3.65 -9.11 -7.61
N ALA A 141 -4.95 -9.21 -7.35
CA ALA A 141 -5.83 -10.19 -7.99
C ALA A 141 -6.20 -9.80 -9.44
N TRP A 142 -6.50 -8.52 -9.72
CA TRP A 142 -7.03 -8.12 -11.03
C TRP A 142 -6.14 -8.48 -12.23
N PRO A 143 -4.81 -8.24 -12.21
CA PRO A 143 -3.93 -8.67 -13.30
C PRO A 143 -3.97 -10.18 -13.55
N CYS A 144 -4.10 -10.98 -12.49
CA CYS A 144 -4.30 -12.43 -12.59
C CYS A 144 -5.63 -12.76 -13.28
N MET A 145 -6.73 -12.15 -12.80
CA MET A 145 -8.10 -12.43 -13.30
C MET A 145 -8.25 -12.03 -14.76
N TRP A 146 -7.74 -10.85 -15.15
CA TRP A 146 -7.71 -10.40 -16.55
C TRP A 146 -7.00 -11.44 -17.43
N SER A 147 -5.82 -11.88 -17.02
CA SER A 147 -4.98 -12.81 -17.77
C SER A 147 -5.59 -14.21 -17.89
N ILE A 148 -6.21 -14.72 -16.80
CA ILE A 148 -6.92 -16.01 -16.79
C ILE A 148 -8.16 -15.97 -17.71
N ALA A 149 -8.89 -14.85 -17.75
CA ALA A 149 -10.03 -14.68 -18.66
C ALA A 149 -9.60 -14.50 -20.12
N LEU A 150 -8.51 -13.76 -20.36
CA LEU A 150 -7.96 -13.57 -21.69
C LEU A 150 -7.46 -14.89 -22.31
N ALA A 151 -6.95 -15.79 -21.46
CA ALA A 151 -6.48 -17.13 -21.80
C ALA A 151 -7.58 -18.19 -21.93
N ALA A 152 -8.84 -17.87 -21.62
CA ALA A 152 -9.97 -18.75 -21.93
C ALA A 152 -10.13 -18.90 -23.44
N ASP A 153 -10.67 -20.03 -23.89
CA ASP A 153 -10.94 -20.28 -25.31
C ASP A 153 -12.11 -19.41 -25.80
N PRO A 154 -12.17 -19.03 -27.08
CA PRO A 154 -13.28 -18.23 -27.64
C PRO A 154 -14.65 -18.89 -27.37
N GLY A 155 -15.64 -18.08 -26.96
CA GLY A 155 -16.94 -18.55 -26.50
C GLY A 155 -16.95 -19.18 -25.10
N GLY A 156 -15.78 -19.37 -24.48
CA GLY A 156 -15.62 -19.97 -23.16
C GLY A 156 -15.60 -18.96 -22.00
N LEU A 157 -15.93 -19.46 -20.80
CA LEU A 157 -15.75 -18.72 -19.54
C LEU A 157 -14.35 -18.96 -18.95
N PRO A 158 -13.81 -18.02 -18.14
CA PRO A 158 -12.59 -18.24 -17.38
C PRO A 158 -12.65 -19.48 -16.49
N SER A 159 -11.51 -20.16 -16.31
CA SER A 159 -11.41 -21.30 -15.39
C SER A 159 -11.64 -20.85 -13.94
N PHE A 160 -12.81 -21.15 -13.39
CA PHE A 160 -13.16 -20.87 -11.99
C PHE A 160 -12.15 -21.46 -10.99
N LYS A 161 -11.55 -22.62 -11.31
CA LYS A 161 -10.46 -23.21 -10.50
C LYS A 161 -9.25 -22.28 -10.45
N MET A 162 -8.79 -21.77 -11.60
CA MET A 162 -7.65 -20.85 -11.65
C MET A 162 -7.98 -19.51 -10.99
N MET A 163 -9.18 -18.96 -11.23
CA MET A 163 -9.63 -17.75 -10.53
C MET A 163 -9.63 -17.94 -9.00
N GLY A 164 -10.15 -19.07 -8.49
CA GLY A 164 -10.13 -19.39 -7.06
C GLY A 164 -8.70 -19.49 -6.51
N LEU A 165 -7.82 -20.24 -7.17
CA LEU A 165 -6.41 -20.38 -6.78
C LEU A 165 -5.68 -19.04 -6.75
N PHE A 166 -5.82 -18.20 -7.77
CA PHE A 166 -5.14 -16.90 -7.83
C PHE A 166 -5.79 -15.85 -6.91
N GLY A 167 -7.10 -15.93 -6.65
CA GLY A 167 -7.79 -15.08 -5.66
C GLY A 167 -7.31 -15.38 -4.23
N CYS A 168 -7.26 -16.66 -3.86
CA CYS A 168 -6.67 -17.10 -2.59
C CYS A 168 -5.17 -16.75 -2.52
N GLY A 169 -4.43 -16.95 -3.60
CA GLY A 169 -3.02 -16.59 -3.71
C GLY A 169 -2.77 -15.09 -3.51
N ALA A 170 -3.58 -14.23 -4.11
CA ALA A 170 -3.50 -12.78 -3.93
C ALA A 170 -3.79 -12.36 -2.48
N LEU A 171 -4.77 -12.98 -1.82
CA LEU A 171 -5.06 -12.73 -0.40
C LEU A 171 -3.90 -13.14 0.50
N LEU A 172 -3.34 -14.33 0.29
CA LEU A 172 -2.21 -14.86 1.06
C LEU A 172 -0.93 -14.04 0.84
N LEU A 173 -0.58 -13.72 -0.41
CA LEU A 173 0.62 -12.96 -0.75
C LEU A 173 0.51 -11.50 -0.30
N ARG A 174 -0.68 -10.87 -0.41
CA ARG A 174 -0.92 -9.54 0.16
C ARG A 174 -0.75 -9.57 1.69
N GLY A 175 -1.34 -10.57 2.35
CA GLY A 175 -1.21 -10.77 3.79
C GLY A 175 0.24 -11.00 4.23
N ALA A 176 1.00 -11.83 3.52
CA ALA A 176 2.42 -12.07 3.76
C ALA A 176 3.26 -10.79 3.60
N GLY A 177 3.00 -10.03 2.54
CA GLY A 177 3.63 -8.73 2.30
C GLY A 177 3.33 -7.70 3.40
N CYS A 178 2.13 -7.69 3.97
CA CYS A 178 1.81 -6.87 5.14
C CYS A 178 2.52 -7.37 6.41
N THR A 179 2.53 -8.68 6.63
CA THR A 179 3.15 -9.31 7.80
C THR A 179 4.66 -9.06 7.85
N ILE A 180 5.37 -9.23 6.74
CA ILE A 180 6.82 -8.98 6.69
C ILE A 180 7.17 -7.50 6.84
N ASN A 181 6.34 -6.58 6.31
CA ASN A 181 6.55 -5.16 6.52
C ASN A 181 6.35 -4.78 8.00
N ASP A 182 5.27 -5.22 8.65
CA ASP A 182 5.02 -4.96 10.08
C ASP A 182 6.10 -5.58 10.99
N LEU A 183 6.73 -6.69 10.58
CA LEU A 183 7.87 -7.30 11.28
C LEU A 183 9.18 -6.50 11.12
N LEU A 184 9.43 -5.92 9.94
CA LEU A 184 10.65 -5.16 9.65
C LEU A 184 10.58 -3.71 10.16
N ASP A 185 9.39 -3.11 10.12
CA ASP A 185 9.17 -1.70 10.46
C ASP A 185 8.73 -1.48 11.93
N GLN A 186 8.66 -2.53 12.78
CA GLN A 186 8.14 -2.46 14.17
C GLN A 186 8.63 -1.26 14.98
N ASP A 187 9.95 -1.03 15.02
CA ASP A 187 10.60 0.08 15.75
C ASP A 187 10.27 1.47 15.19
N ILE A 188 9.85 1.55 13.93
CA ILE A 188 9.47 2.78 13.22
C ILE A 188 7.97 3.00 13.40
N ASP A 189 7.16 1.97 13.17
CA ASP A 189 5.71 2.02 13.26
C ASP A 189 5.24 2.42 14.67
N THR A 190 5.95 2.01 15.72
CA THR A 190 5.67 2.42 17.11
C THR A 190 5.74 3.94 17.32
N LYS A 191 6.49 4.66 16.45
CA LYS A 191 6.74 6.12 16.53
C LYS A 191 5.86 6.96 15.60
N VAL A 192 5.03 6.33 14.77
CA VAL A 192 4.25 7.01 13.72
C VAL A 192 2.76 6.88 13.99
N ASP A 193 2.03 8.00 14.05
CA ASP A 193 0.62 8.02 14.46
C ASP A 193 -0.30 7.11 13.64
N ARG A 194 -0.07 7.05 12.33
CA ARG A 194 -0.83 6.21 11.40
C ARG A 194 -0.63 4.71 11.66
N THR A 195 0.46 4.31 12.31
CA THR A 195 0.92 2.91 12.33
C THR A 195 1.27 2.35 13.70
N ARG A 196 1.32 3.16 14.76
CA ARG A 196 1.45 2.72 16.17
C ARG A 196 0.38 1.74 16.63
N LEU A 197 -0.74 1.67 15.90
CA LEU A 197 -1.89 0.80 16.16
C LEU A 197 -1.86 -0.50 15.32
N ARG A 198 -0.76 -0.80 14.60
CA ARG A 198 -0.56 -2.08 13.91
C ARG A 198 -0.37 -3.22 14.93
N PRO A 199 -0.74 -4.47 14.63
CA PRO A 199 -0.74 -5.55 15.64
C PRO A 199 0.62 -5.82 16.30
N ILE A 200 1.72 -5.75 15.54
CA ILE A 200 3.07 -6.01 16.07
C ILE A 200 3.64 -4.77 16.80
N ALA A 201 3.41 -3.57 16.26
CA ALA A 201 3.86 -2.30 16.88
C ALA A 201 3.13 -1.99 18.20
N SER A 202 1.84 -2.33 18.30
CA SER A 202 1.03 -2.16 19.52
C SER A 202 1.22 -3.27 20.56
N GLY A 203 2.00 -4.32 20.25
CA GLY A 203 2.18 -5.48 21.12
C GLY A 203 0.99 -6.46 21.17
N LEU A 204 -0.07 -6.24 20.39
CA LEU A 204 -1.21 -7.15 20.26
C LEU A 204 -0.80 -8.54 19.74
N LEU A 205 0.23 -8.61 18.91
CA LEU A 205 0.90 -9.85 18.50
C LEU A 205 2.41 -9.74 18.73
N THR A 206 3.01 -10.80 19.24
CA THR A 206 4.47 -10.91 19.35
C THR A 206 5.11 -11.05 17.96
N PRO A 207 6.38 -10.61 17.77
CA PRO A 207 7.10 -10.82 16.51
C PRO A 207 7.22 -12.30 16.13
N PHE A 208 7.28 -13.21 17.12
CA PHE A 208 7.32 -14.66 16.86
C PHE A 208 5.99 -15.19 16.29
N GLN A 209 4.84 -14.75 16.84
CA GLN A 209 3.52 -15.06 16.26
C GLN A 209 3.38 -14.50 14.85
N GLY A 210 3.89 -13.28 14.60
CA GLY A 210 3.95 -12.70 13.25
C GLY A 210 4.79 -13.56 12.28
N LEU A 211 5.95 -14.05 12.72
CA LEU A 211 6.81 -14.94 11.93
C LEU A 211 6.16 -16.31 11.66
N GLN A 212 5.47 -16.89 12.63
CA GLN A 212 4.69 -18.13 12.45
C GLN A 212 3.57 -17.93 11.42
N PHE A 213 2.82 -16.83 11.52
CA PHE A 213 1.76 -16.48 10.59
C PHE A 213 2.28 -16.26 9.15
N LEU A 214 3.41 -15.54 9.01
CA LEU A 214 4.11 -15.40 7.73
C LEU A 214 4.49 -16.78 7.16
N GLY A 215 5.00 -17.69 7.99
CA GLY A 215 5.30 -19.07 7.61
C GLY A 215 4.07 -19.80 7.05
N VAL A 216 2.93 -19.72 7.73
CA VAL A 216 1.65 -20.30 7.26
C VAL A 216 1.21 -19.68 5.93
N GLN A 217 1.24 -18.36 5.80
CA GLN A 217 0.85 -17.66 4.56
C GLN A 217 1.72 -18.09 3.37
N LEU A 218 3.04 -18.19 3.56
CA LEU A 218 3.99 -18.62 2.53
C LEU A 218 3.86 -20.11 2.18
N LEU A 219 3.60 -20.98 3.16
CA LEU A 219 3.36 -22.41 2.92
C LEU A 219 2.06 -22.66 2.14
N LEU A 220 0.98 -21.94 2.47
CA LEU A 220 -0.26 -21.99 1.71
C LEU A 220 -0.09 -21.42 0.29
N GLY A 221 0.66 -20.32 0.14
CA GLY A 221 1.02 -19.77 -1.17
C GLY A 221 1.85 -20.74 -2.02
N LEU A 222 2.80 -21.44 -1.42
CA LEU A 222 3.56 -22.52 -2.07
C LEU A 222 2.64 -23.69 -2.47
N GLY A 223 1.70 -24.07 -1.61
CA GLY A 223 0.69 -25.08 -1.91
C GLY A 223 -0.19 -24.73 -3.12
N ILE A 224 -0.47 -23.44 -3.34
CA ILE A 224 -1.15 -22.95 -4.56
C ILE A 224 -0.20 -23.02 -5.76
N LEU A 225 1.04 -22.55 -5.64
CA LEU A 225 2.03 -22.57 -6.72
C LEU A 225 2.30 -23.99 -7.24
N LEU A 226 2.39 -24.98 -6.34
CA LEU A 226 2.63 -26.38 -6.69
C LEU A 226 1.48 -27.04 -7.45
N GLN A 227 0.26 -26.50 -7.39
CA GLN A 227 -0.90 -26.97 -8.16
C GLN A 227 -0.94 -26.46 -9.61
N LEU A 228 -0.07 -25.50 -9.98
CA LEU A 228 0.03 -25.00 -11.35
C LEU A 228 0.84 -25.97 -12.24
N ASN A 229 0.91 -25.68 -13.54
CA ASN A 229 1.82 -26.39 -14.45
C ASN A 229 3.30 -26.01 -14.20
N ASN A 230 4.24 -26.81 -14.73
CA ASN A 230 5.67 -26.65 -14.44
C ASN A 230 6.25 -25.32 -14.95
N TYR A 231 5.80 -24.82 -16.10
CA TYR A 231 6.18 -23.50 -16.60
C TYR A 231 5.81 -22.40 -15.60
N SER A 232 4.57 -22.44 -15.11
CA SER A 232 4.04 -21.49 -14.12
C SER A 232 4.70 -21.62 -12.75
N LYS A 233 5.14 -22.82 -12.32
CA LYS A 233 5.94 -22.96 -11.10
C LYS A 233 7.25 -22.17 -11.18
N VAL A 234 7.97 -22.31 -12.29
CA VAL A 234 9.25 -21.62 -12.53
C VAL A 234 9.04 -20.11 -12.67
N LEU A 235 8.05 -19.69 -13.46
CA LEU A 235 7.71 -18.27 -13.64
C LEU A 235 7.18 -17.61 -12.35
N GLY A 236 6.41 -18.34 -11.54
CA GLY A 236 5.95 -17.87 -10.24
C GLY A 236 7.11 -17.75 -9.25
N ALA A 237 8.04 -18.71 -9.24
CA ALA A 237 9.24 -18.65 -8.41
C ALA A 237 10.20 -17.51 -8.81
N SER A 238 10.35 -17.19 -10.10
CA SER A 238 11.22 -16.10 -10.54
C SER A 238 10.72 -14.70 -10.12
N SER A 239 9.42 -14.54 -9.83
CA SER A 239 8.85 -13.31 -9.26
C SER A 239 9.52 -12.89 -7.93
N LEU A 240 10.07 -13.86 -7.17
CA LEU A 240 10.74 -13.61 -5.90
C LEU A 240 11.89 -12.61 -6.04
N PHE A 241 12.56 -12.55 -7.19
CA PHE A 241 13.59 -11.55 -7.46
C PHE A 241 13.06 -10.11 -7.36
N LEU A 242 11.85 -9.85 -7.87
CA LEU A 242 11.18 -8.56 -7.76
C LEU A 242 10.65 -8.31 -6.34
N VAL A 243 10.04 -9.34 -5.72
CA VAL A 243 9.52 -9.26 -4.34
C VAL A 243 10.62 -8.90 -3.33
N PHE A 244 11.81 -9.51 -3.44
CA PHE A 244 12.94 -9.21 -2.56
C PHE A 244 13.61 -7.85 -2.85
N SER A 245 13.63 -7.41 -4.10
CA SER A 245 14.28 -6.14 -4.48
C SER A 245 13.39 -4.91 -4.22
N TYR A 246 12.08 -5.02 -4.38
CA TYR A 246 11.13 -3.89 -4.23
C TYR A 246 11.29 -3.08 -2.93
N PRO A 247 11.36 -3.67 -1.71
CA PRO A 247 11.48 -2.89 -0.46
C PRO A 247 12.72 -1.99 -0.42
N LEU A 248 13.80 -2.39 -1.10
CA LEU A 248 15.05 -1.64 -1.17
C LEU A 248 14.94 -0.43 -2.12
N MET A 249 14.06 -0.48 -3.12
CA MET A 249 14.00 0.53 -4.19
C MET A 249 13.67 1.94 -3.68
N LYS A 250 12.88 2.05 -2.62
CA LYS A 250 12.55 3.34 -1.97
C LYS A 250 13.78 4.11 -1.44
N ARG A 251 14.89 3.40 -1.19
CA ARG A 251 16.17 4.00 -0.72
C ARG A 251 17.04 4.42 -1.91
N PHE A 252 17.03 3.64 -2.98
CA PHE A 252 17.93 3.83 -4.12
C PHE A 252 17.36 4.76 -5.20
N THR A 253 16.10 4.59 -5.59
CA THR A 253 15.49 5.27 -6.75
C THR A 253 14.26 6.11 -6.40
N PHE A 254 13.96 7.10 -7.24
CA PHE A 254 12.70 7.86 -7.24
C PHE A 254 11.55 7.14 -7.98
N TRP A 255 11.76 5.88 -8.40
CA TRP A 255 10.77 5.06 -9.09
C TRP A 255 10.35 3.77 -8.34
N PRO A 256 10.18 3.75 -7.00
CA PRO A 256 9.75 2.52 -6.33
C PRO A 256 8.35 2.07 -6.78
N GLN A 257 7.49 3.01 -7.22
CA GLN A 257 6.20 2.72 -7.85
C GLN A 257 6.33 1.88 -9.14
N ALA A 258 7.39 2.07 -9.94
CA ALA A 258 7.62 1.26 -11.14
C ALA A 258 7.98 -0.19 -10.76
N PHE A 259 8.86 -0.36 -9.77
CA PHE A 259 9.22 -1.68 -9.24
C PHE A 259 8.05 -2.37 -8.52
N LEU A 260 7.20 -1.61 -7.82
CA LEU A 260 5.94 -2.13 -7.29
C LEU A 260 5.07 -2.65 -8.44
N GLY A 261 4.89 -1.85 -9.50
CA GLY A 261 4.16 -2.23 -10.71
C GLY A 261 4.66 -3.54 -11.32
N LEU A 262 5.98 -3.67 -11.53
CA LEU A 262 6.58 -4.92 -12.01
C LEU A 262 6.25 -6.11 -11.08
N THR A 263 6.30 -5.89 -9.77
CA THR A 263 6.08 -6.94 -8.77
C THR A 263 4.62 -7.41 -8.72
N ILE A 264 3.65 -6.49 -8.59
CA ILE A 264 2.24 -6.85 -8.36
C ILE A 264 1.49 -7.23 -9.63
N ASN A 265 1.95 -6.77 -10.81
CA ASN A 265 1.35 -7.16 -12.08
C ASN A 265 1.92 -8.47 -12.62
N TRP A 266 2.88 -9.11 -11.94
CA TRP A 266 3.43 -10.42 -12.34
C TRP A 266 2.34 -11.50 -12.52
N GLY A 267 1.21 -11.34 -11.83
CA GLY A 267 -0.01 -12.10 -12.04
C GLY A 267 -0.54 -12.10 -13.48
N ALA A 268 -0.30 -11.05 -14.26
CA ALA A 268 -0.64 -10.99 -15.68
C ALA A 268 0.19 -11.97 -16.52
N LEU A 269 1.47 -12.19 -16.18
CA LEU A 269 2.29 -13.22 -16.84
C LEU A 269 1.85 -14.62 -16.40
N LEU A 270 1.67 -14.78 -15.08
CA LEU A 270 1.43 -16.07 -14.44
C LEU A 270 0.02 -16.63 -14.70
N GLY A 271 -1.01 -15.78 -14.83
CA GLY A 271 -2.39 -16.17 -15.08
C GLY A 271 -2.58 -16.87 -16.43
N TRP A 272 -2.06 -16.29 -17.50
CA TRP A 272 -2.09 -16.86 -18.85
C TRP A 272 -1.34 -18.19 -18.88
N THR A 273 -0.11 -18.21 -18.35
CA THR A 273 0.73 -19.41 -18.38
C THR A 273 0.13 -20.52 -17.53
N ALA A 274 -0.62 -20.22 -16.47
CA ALA A 274 -1.33 -21.21 -15.67
C ALA A 274 -2.42 -21.93 -16.46
N VAL A 275 -3.06 -21.25 -17.41
CA VAL A 275 -4.11 -21.81 -18.28
C VAL A 275 -3.50 -22.48 -19.52
N LYS A 276 -2.65 -21.80 -20.29
CA LYS A 276 -2.12 -22.30 -21.59
C LYS A 276 -0.84 -23.15 -21.47
N GLY A 277 -0.13 -23.11 -20.35
CA GLY A 277 1.14 -23.85 -20.15
C GLY A 277 2.37 -23.23 -20.83
N SER A 278 2.18 -22.20 -21.65
CA SER A 278 3.22 -21.40 -22.32
C SER A 278 2.88 -19.90 -22.20
N LEU A 279 3.84 -19.04 -22.52
CA LEU A 279 3.62 -17.59 -22.62
C LEU A 279 3.37 -17.21 -24.07
N GLU A 280 2.34 -16.39 -24.33
CA GLU A 280 2.11 -15.75 -25.64
C GLU A 280 2.52 -14.26 -25.54
N PRO A 281 3.74 -13.87 -25.96
CA PRO A 281 4.27 -12.54 -25.67
C PRO A 281 3.46 -11.41 -26.29
N THR A 282 2.85 -11.64 -27.46
CA THR A 282 2.07 -10.63 -28.20
C THR A 282 0.86 -10.15 -27.41
N ILE A 283 0.19 -11.07 -26.72
CA ILE A 283 -0.99 -10.79 -25.89
C ILE A 283 -0.58 -10.36 -24.48
N VAL A 284 0.36 -11.07 -23.88
CA VAL A 284 0.60 -11.03 -22.42
C VAL A 284 1.56 -9.91 -22.01
N LEU A 285 2.55 -9.55 -22.83
CA LEU A 285 3.46 -8.44 -22.49
C LEU A 285 2.76 -7.08 -22.49
N PRO A 286 1.88 -6.74 -23.47
CA PRO A 286 1.06 -5.53 -23.36
C PRO A 286 0.15 -5.55 -22.13
N LEU A 287 -0.51 -6.66 -21.79
CA LEU A 287 -1.32 -6.76 -20.56
C LEU A 287 -0.51 -6.43 -19.30
N TYR A 288 0.68 -7.02 -19.19
CA TYR A 288 1.60 -6.78 -18.07
C TYR A 288 2.08 -5.32 -18.01
N LEU A 289 2.54 -4.76 -19.12
CA LEU A 289 2.99 -3.36 -19.21
C LEU A 289 1.85 -2.38 -18.90
N SER A 290 0.62 -2.68 -19.33
CA SER A 290 -0.54 -1.88 -18.96
C SER A 290 -0.74 -1.84 -17.45
N GLY A 291 -0.65 -3.00 -16.78
CA GLY A 291 -0.74 -3.08 -15.32
C GLY A 291 0.35 -2.29 -14.60
N VAL A 292 1.58 -2.33 -15.10
CA VAL A 292 2.71 -1.51 -14.58
C VAL A 292 2.41 -0.02 -14.72
N CYS A 293 1.92 0.42 -15.89
CA CYS A 293 1.51 1.81 -16.12
C CYS A 293 0.31 2.22 -15.24
N TRP A 294 -0.69 1.36 -15.07
CA TRP A 294 -1.82 1.60 -14.17
C TRP A 294 -1.37 1.74 -12.71
N THR A 295 -0.41 0.93 -12.28
CA THR A 295 0.21 1.04 -10.94
C THR A 295 0.94 2.36 -10.78
N LEU A 296 1.67 2.82 -11.80
CA LEU A 296 2.28 4.15 -11.80
C LEU A 296 1.24 5.27 -11.67
N VAL A 297 0.01 5.08 -12.17
CA VAL A 297 -1.08 6.04 -11.93
C VAL A 297 -1.52 6.01 -10.46
N TYR A 298 -2.11 4.90 -9.99
CA TYR A 298 -2.77 4.89 -8.69
C TYR A 298 -1.81 4.95 -7.50
N ASP A 299 -0.61 4.37 -7.60
CA ASP A 299 0.33 4.32 -6.49
C ASP A 299 1.12 5.62 -6.35
N THR A 300 1.26 6.40 -7.44
CA THR A 300 1.74 7.78 -7.36
C THR A 300 0.70 8.69 -6.70
N ILE A 301 -0.60 8.54 -7.03
CA ILE A 301 -1.68 9.24 -6.30
C ILE A 301 -1.65 8.85 -4.82
N TYR A 302 -1.55 7.55 -4.52
CA TYR A 302 -1.47 7.06 -3.15
C TYR A 302 -0.26 7.64 -2.40
N ALA A 303 0.92 7.72 -3.02
CA ALA A 303 2.14 8.24 -2.43
C ALA A 303 2.09 9.74 -2.08
N HIS A 304 1.18 10.54 -2.66
CA HIS A 304 0.99 11.93 -2.22
C HIS A 304 0.47 12.04 -0.79
N GLN A 305 -0.15 10.99 -0.21
CA GLN A 305 -0.56 10.99 1.20
C GLN A 305 0.61 11.15 2.18
N ASP A 306 1.69 10.40 1.94
CA ASP A 306 2.85 10.35 2.84
C ASP A 306 3.95 11.35 2.41
N LYS A 307 3.72 12.18 1.37
CA LYS A 307 4.71 13.06 0.73
C LYS A 307 5.54 13.92 1.70
N ASP A 308 4.88 14.64 2.61
CA ASP A 308 5.57 15.54 3.54
C ASP A 308 6.41 14.78 4.58
N ASP A 309 6.03 13.54 4.88
CA ASP A 309 6.75 12.68 5.81
C ASP A 309 7.91 11.94 5.10
N ASP A 310 7.70 11.53 3.84
CA ASP A 310 8.75 11.02 2.95
C ASP A 310 9.91 12.03 2.82
N VAL A 311 9.62 13.33 2.64
CA VAL A 311 10.65 14.40 2.59
C VAL A 311 11.48 14.44 3.88
N LYS A 312 10.83 14.44 5.05
CA LYS A 312 11.51 14.51 6.36
C LYS A 312 12.44 13.32 6.62
N VAL A 313 12.06 12.13 6.14
CA VAL A 313 12.78 10.87 6.36
C VAL A 313 13.73 10.52 5.20
N GLY A 314 13.74 11.32 4.12
CA GLY A 314 14.60 11.11 2.95
C GLY A 314 14.17 9.92 2.07
N VAL A 315 12.91 9.51 2.15
CA VAL A 315 12.32 8.46 1.32
C VAL A 315 12.04 9.02 -0.07
N LYS A 316 12.37 8.27 -1.12
CA LYS A 316 12.18 8.68 -2.51
C LYS A 316 10.90 8.07 -3.09
N SER A 317 10.14 8.85 -3.85
CA SER A 317 8.90 8.40 -4.50
C SER A 317 8.64 9.17 -5.81
N THR A 318 7.78 8.63 -6.69
CA THR A 318 7.34 9.33 -7.90
C THR A 318 6.56 10.62 -7.60
N ALA A 319 5.82 10.65 -6.48
CA ALA A 319 5.13 11.86 -6.00
C ALA A 319 6.11 13.03 -5.74
N LEU A 320 7.28 12.73 -5.18
CA LEU A 320 8.38 13.70 -5.04
C LEU A 320 9.07 14.02 -6.36
N ARG A 321 9.28 13.00 -7.22
CA ARG A 321 9.95 13.18 -8.52
C ARG A 321 9.18 14.08 -9.49
N PHE A 322 7.86 13.93 -9.55
CA PHE A 322 7.02 14.65 -10.49
C PHE A 322 6.54 16.00 -9.94
N GLY A 323 6.40 16.13 -8.62
CA GLY A 323 5.98 17.37 -7.97
C GLY A 323 4.66 17.89 -8.56
N GLU A 324 4.64 19.16 -8.95
CA GLU A 324 3.50 19.83 -9.58
C GLU A 324 3.09 19.18 -10.92
N ASN A 325 4.06 18.66 -11.68
CA ASN A 325 3.83 17.97 -12.94
C ASN A 325 3.20 16.57 -12.79
N THR A 326 2.86 16.13 -11.56
CA THR A 326 2.28 14.80 -11.31
C THR A 326 1.14 14.49 -12.29
N LYS A 327 0.11 15.34 -12.39
CA LYS A 327 -1.06 15.04 -13.25
C LYS A 327 -0.70 14.81 -14.72
N LEU A 328 0.30 15.51 -15.25
CA LEU A 328 0.78 15.30 -16.63
C LEU A 328 1.41 13.90 -16.79
N TRP A 329 2.28 13.50 -15.85
CA TRP A 329 2.85 12.14 -15.84
C TRP A 329 1.79 11.06 -15.65
N LEU A 330 0.81 11.26 -14.77
CA LEU A 330 -0.31 10.34 -14.59
C LEU A 330 -1.13 10.18 -15.87
N THR A 331 -1.41 11.27 -16.60
CA THR A 331 -2.07 11.20 -17.92
C THR A 331 -1.25 10.40 -18.92
N GLY A 332 0.08 10.60 -18.96
CA GLY A 332 0.98 9.81 -19.81
C GLY A 332 0.92 8.31 -19.50
N PHE A 333 1.01 7.93 -18.23
CA PHE A 333 0.90 6.52 -17.83
C PHE A 333 -0.52 5.95 -18.01
N GLY A 334 -1.56 6.76 -17.82
CA GLY A 334 -2.94 6.35 -18.05
C GLY A 334 -3.20 6.06 -19.53
N THR A 335 -2.78 6.95 -20.42
CA THR A 335 -2.86 6.74 -21.87
C THR A 335 -2.04 5.53 -22.31
N ALA A 336 -0.82 5.34 -21.78
CA ALA A 336 -0.02 4.15 -22.06
C ALA A 336 -0.70 2.86 -21.58
N SER A 337 -1.30 2.86 -20.38
CA SER A 337 -2.07 1.73 -19.86
C SER A 337 -3.25 1.39 -20.77
N MET A 338 -4.03 2.38 -21.21
CA MET A 338 -5.14 2.16 -22.16
C MET A 338 -4.65 1.64 -23.51
N GLY A 339 -3.56 2.20 -24.06
CA GLY A 339 -2.98 1.74 -25.33
C GLY A 339 -2.49 0.29 -25.27
N PHE A 340 -1.81 -0.10 -24.18
CA PHE A 340 -1.36 -1.48 -23.98
C PHE A 340 -2.52 -2.47 -23.72
N LEU A 341 -3.60 -2.05 -23.06
CA LEU A 341 -4.82 -2.86 -22.94
C LEU A 341 -5.54 -3.02 -24.30
N ALA A 342 -5.61 -1.96 -25.11
CA ALA A 342 -6.15 -2.04 -26.46
C ALA A 342 -5.33 -3.02 -27.32
N LEU A 343 -3.99 -2.91 -27.28
CA LEU A 343 -3.09 -3.82 -27.99
C LEU A 343 -3.26 -5.27 -27.55
N SER A 344 -3.31 -5.53 -26.23
CA SER A 344 -3.55 -6.88 -25.70
C SER A 344 -4.87 -7.47 -26.19
N GLY A 345 -5.94 -6.68 -26.18
CA GLY A 345 -7.26 -7.11 -26.68
C GLY A 345 -7.29 -7.35 -28.19
N LEU A 346 -6.59 -6.53 -28.98
CA LEU A 346 -6.45 -6.71 -30.43
C LEU A 346 -5.65 -7.98 -30.75
N SER A 347 -4.51 -8.20 -30.10
CA SER A 347 -3.70 -9.42 -30.27
C SER A 347 -4.41 -10.69 -29.78
N ALA A 348 -5.38 -10.55 -28.88
CA ALA A 348 -6.19 -11.64 -28.36
C ALA A 348 -7.56 -11.79 -29.06
N ASP A 349 -7.81 -11.00 -30.13
CA ASP A 349 -9.03 -10.97 -30.94
C ASP A 349 -10.34 -10.76 -30.13
N LEU A 350 -10.34 -9.92 -29.10
CA LEU A 350 -11.53 -9.70 -28.27
C LEU A 350 -12.64 -8.96 -29.02
N GLY A 351 -13.89 -9.35 -28.78
CA GLY A 351 -15.10 -8.71 -29.31
C GLY A 351 -15.32 -7.26 -28.83
N TRP A 352 -16.21 -6.55 -29.51
CA TRP A 352 -16.48 -5.11 -29.32
C TRP A 352 -16.83 -4.72 -27.86
N GLN A 353 -17.41 -5.66 -27.10
CA GLN A 353 -17.78 -5.52 -25.69
C GLN A 353 -16.57 -5.17 -24.82
N TYR A 354 -15.38 -5.69 -25.16
CA TYR A 354 -14.13 -5.34 -24.48
C TYR A 354 -13.78 -3.86 -24.69
N TYR A 355 -13.83 -3.35 -25.92
CA TYR A 355 -13.50 -1.95 -26.21
C TYR A 355 -14.52 -0.97 -25.61
N ALA A 356 -15.80 -1.36 -25.51
CA ALA A 356 -16.79 -0.60 -24.74
C ALA A 356 -16.42 -0.50 -23.25
N SER A 357 -15.95 -1.60 -22.64
CA SER A 357 -15.44 -1.58 -21.27
C SER A 357 -14.17 -0.72 -21.13
N LEU A 358 -13.29 -0.74 -22.14
CA LEU A 358 -12.05 0.03 -22.16
C LEU A 358 -12.32 1.54 -22.21
N ALA A 359 -13.35 1.96 -22.96
CA ALA A 359 -13.83 3.34 -22.94
C ALA A 359 -14.36 3.74 -21.55
N ALA A 360 -15.12 2.87 -20.88
CA ALA A 360 -15.59 3.12 -19.51
C ALA A 360 -14.45 3.18 -18.48
N ALA A 361 -13.47 2.29 -18.58
CA ALA A 361 -12.27 2.28 -17.73
C ALA A 361 -11.39 3.52 -17.96
N SER A 362 -11.24 3.96 -19.21
CA SER A 362 -10.58 5.21 -19.58
C SER A 362 -11.30 6.42 -18.96
N GLY A 363 -12.63 6.46 -19.02
CA GLY A 363 -13.45 7.47 -18.34
C GLY A 363 -13.24 7.50 -16.83
N GLN A 364 -13.18 6.33 -16.17
CA GLN A 364 -12.87 6.24 -14.73
C GLN A 364 -11.45 6.75 -14.43
N LEU A 365 -10.46 6.37 -15.23
CA LEU A 365 -9.06 6.76 -15.02
C LEU A 365 -8.87 8.27 -15.25
N GLY A 366 -9.52 8.83 -16.27
CA GLY A 366 -9.59 10.28 -16.52
C GLY A 366 -10.26 11.03 -15.37
N TRP A 367 -11.37 10.52 -14.82
CA TRP A 367 -11.99 11.06 -13.62
C TRP A 367 -11.02 11.03 -12.41
N GLN A 368 -10.30 9.93 -12.20
CA GLN A 368 -9.31 9.83 -11.12
C GLN A 368 -8.24 10.91 -11.27
N ILE A 369 -7.58 11.00 -12.42
CA ILE A 369 -6.43 11.90 -12.65
C ILE A 369 -6.88 13.37 -12.64
N GLY A 370 -7.97 13.69 -13.33
CA GLY A 370 -8.49 15.06 -13.44
C GLY A 370 -8.92 15.62 -12.10
N THR A 371 -9.74 14.87 -11.35
CA THR A 371 -10.36 15.34 -10.10
C THR A 371 -9.59 14.99 -8.82
N ALA A 372 -8.43 14.30 -8.90
CA ALA A 372 -7.60 14.05 -7.73
C ALA A 372 -7.10 15.37 -7.11
N ASP A 373 -7.34 15.54 -5.82
CA ASP A 373 -6.66 16.53 -4.99
C ASP A 373 -5.42 15.90 -4.36
N LEU A 374 -4.25 16.23 -4.91
CA LEU A 374 -2.96 15.70 -4.46
C LEU A 374 -2.46 16.32 -3.14
N SER A 375 -3.16 17.33 -2.61
CA SER A 375 -2.92 17.87 -1.26
C SER A 375 -3.77 17.17 -0.19
N SER A 376 -4.90 16.56 -0.58
CA SER A 376 -5.81 15.88 0.33
C SER A 376 -5.44 14.40 0.49
N ARG A 377 -5.03 14.04 1.72
CA ARG A 377 -4.78 12.64 2.11
C ARG A 377 -6.01 11.76 1.87
N ASP A 378 -7.18 12.24 2.26
CA ASP A 378 -8.43 11.48 2.13
C ASP A 378 -8.87 11.33 0.67
N ASP A 379 -8.72 12.36 -0.17
CA ASP A 379 -9.03 12.18 -1.59
C ASP A 379 -8.09 11.17 -2.25
N CYS A 380 -6.78 11.30 -2.04
CA CYS A 380 -5.79 10.34 -2.54
C CYS A 380 -6.11 8.89 -2.11
N SER A 381 -6.52 8.69 -0.85
CA SER A 381 -6.98 7.40 -0.32
C SER A 381 -8.24 6.89 -1.04
N ARG A 382 -9.27 7.74 -1.22
CA ARG A 382 -10.50 7.37 -1.97
C ARG A 382 -10.20 7.04 -3.43
N LYS A 383 -9.35 7.82 -4.11
CA LYS A 383 -8.91 7.56 -5.49
C LYS A 383 -8.22 6.21 -5.58
N PHE A 384 -7.26 5.92 -4.70
CA PHE A 384 -6.60 4.61 -4.61
C PHE A 384 -7.62 3.47 -4.43
N VAL A 385 -8.52 3.58 -3.45
CA VAL A 385 -9.58 2.58 -3.15
C VAL A 385 -10.60 2.42 -4.29
N SER A 386 -10.76 3.39 -5.18
CA SER A 386 -11.63 3.27 -6.36
C SER A 386 -11.08 2.33 -7.44
N ASN A 387 -9.79 2.00 -7.42
CA ASN A 387 -9.15 1.15 -8.46
C ASN A 387 -9.66 -0.30 -8.49
N LYS A 388 -10.30 -0.79 -7.42
CA LYS A 388 -11.03 -2.07 -7.47
C LYS A 388 -12.08 -2.10 -8.59
N TRP A 389 -12.69 -0.95 -8.93
CA TRP A 389 -13.69 -0.85 -9.98
C TRP A 389 -13.08 -0.82 -11.37
N PHE A 390 -11.92 -0.18 -11.55
CA PHE A 390 -11.19 -0.23 -12.82
C PHE A 390 -10.80 -1.68 -13.15
N GLY A 391 -10.29 -2.40 -12.13
CA GLY A 391 -10.13 -3.85 -12.13
C GLY A 391 -11.34 -4.62 -12.65
N ALA A 392 -12.50 -4.38 -12.02
CA ALA A 392 -13.75 -5.05 -12.33
C ALA A 392 -14.31 -4.71 -13.73
N ILE A 393 -14.16 -3.47 -14.21
CA ILE A 393 -14.61 -3.03 -15.54
C ILE A 393 -13.80 -3.76 -16.62
N ILE A 394 -12.47 -3.71 -16.54
CA ILE A 394 -11.59 -4.41 -17.50
C ILE A 394 -11.85 -5.92 -17.45
N PHE A 395 -11.99 -6.52 -16.26
CA PHE A 395 -12.28 -7.95 -16.13
C PHE A 395 -13.61 -8.33 -16.79
N SER A 396 -14.68 -7.58 -16.51
CA SER A 396 -15.99 -7.79 -17.13
C SER A 396 -15.90 -7.67 -18.65
N GLY A 397 -15.16 -6.69 -19.15
CA GLY A 397 -14.90 -6.51 -20.57
C GLY A 397 -14.19 -7.68 -21.23
N VAL A 398 -13.14 -8.22 -20.60
CA VAL A 398 -12.41 -9.39 -21.12
C VAL A 398 -13.32 -10.62 -21.15
N VAL A 399 -14.10 -10.87 -20.10
CA VAL A 399 -15.04 -12.00 -20.05
C VAL A 399 -16.11 -11.85 -21.14
N LEU A 400 -16.77 -10.69 -21.24
CA LEU A 400 -17.80 -10.45 -22.25
C LEU A 400 -17.23 -10.52 -23.68
N GLY A 401 -16.09 -9.88 -23.94
CA GLY A 401 -15.44 -9.86 -25.24
C GLY A 401 -14.83 -11.20 -25.66
N ARG A 402 -14.59 -12.13 -24.74
CA ARG A 402 -14.16 -13.52 -25.03
C ARG A 402 -15.33 -14.48 -25.19
N THR A 403 -16.41 -14.28 -24.42
CA THR A 403 -17.59 -15.18 -24.41
C THR A 403 -18.55 -14.89 -25.56
N PHE A 404 -18.65 -13.62 -25.98
CA PHE A 404 -19.55 -13.17 -27.07
C PHE A 404 -18.76 -12.69 -28.30
N GLN A 405 -17.68 -13.42 -28.63
CA GLN A 405 -16.84 -13.25 -29.81
C GLN A 405 -17.43 -14.03 -30.99
#